data_AF-A0A497FIR3-F1
#
_entry.id   AF-A0A497FIR3-F1
#
_cell.length_a   1.000
_cell.length_b   1.000
_cell.length_c   1.000
_cell.angle_alpha   90.00
_cell.angle_beta   90.00
_cell.angle_gamma   90.00
#
_symmetry.space_group_name_H-M   'P 1'
#
loop_
_entity.id
_entity.type
_entity.pdbx_description
1 polymer ?
#
loop_
_entity_poly.entity_id
_entity_poly.type
_entity_poly.pdbx_seq_one_letter_code
_entity_poly.pdbx_strand_id
1 'polypeptide(L)' 'IRKILSEKGKAVIVDLCEHSFEEFREEMGDIHLGFKPEFIRKIAERFFPKTSIRKILGICYKCSSRSAELSVAYLTML' A
#
# COMPACT_ATOMS: atom_id res chain seq x y z
N ILE A 1 1.27 14.21 2.36
CA ILE A 1 -0.15 13.88 2.08
C ILE A 1 -1.11 14.67 2.95
N ARG A 2 -1.18 14.47 4.28
CA ARG A 2 -2.14 15.19 5.15
C ARG A 2 -2.17 16.71 4.94
N LYS A 3 -1.00 17.36 4.93
CA LYS A 3 -0.88 18.83 4.84
C LYS A 3 -1.37 19.45 3.52
N ILE A 4 -1.54 18.65 2.47
CA ILE A 4 -1.93 19.13 1.13
C ILE A 4 -3.39 18.81 0.78
N LEU A 5 -4.07 18.01 1.60
CA LEU A 5 -5.47 17.66 1.37
C LEU A 5 -6.37 18.75 1.95
N SER A 6 -7.35 19.19 1.16
CA SER A 6 -8.42 20.06 1.64
C SER A 6 -9.32 19.34 2.66
N GLU A 7 -10.21 20.10 3.29
CA GLU A 7 -11.34 19.53 4.03
C GLU A 7 -12.09 18.53 3.14
N LYS A 8 -12.48 17.38 3.71
CA LYS A 8 -13.11 16.24 3.00
C LYS A 8 -12.27 15.65 1.85
N GLY A 9 -11.02 16.09 1.69
CA GLY A 9 -10.08 15.60 0.70
C GLY A 9 -9.74 14.13 0.93
N LYS A 10 -9.49 13.41 -0.17
CA LYS A 10 -9.18 11.98 -0.16
C LYS A 10 -7.84 11.72 -0.82
N ALA A 11 -7.07 10.82 -0.24
CA ALA A 11 -5.92 10.19 -0.88
C ALA A 11 -6.15 8.68 -0.98
N VAL A 12 -5.72 8.11 -2.10
CA VAL A 12 -5.65 6.66 -2.30
C VAL A 12 -4.19 6.31 -2.47
N ILE A 13 -3.67 5.46 -1.60
CA ILE A 13 -2.31 4.91 -1.72
C ILE A 13 -2.45 3.45 -2.10
N VAL A 14 -1.72 3.04 -3.12
CA VAL A 14 -1.63 1.65 -3.57
C VAL A 14 -0.18 1.24 -3.45
N ASP A 15 0.07 0.13 -2.76
CA ASP A 15 1.41 -0.40 -2.56
C ASP A 15 1.38 -1.92 -2.41
N LEU A 16 2.53 -2.58 -2.61
CA LEU A 16 2.65 -4.03 -2.44
C LEU A 16 2.44 -4.42 -0.97
N CYS A 17 1.65 -5.46 -0.75
CA CYS A 17 1.65 -6.16 0.52
C CYS A 17 3.00 -6.83 0.72
N GLU A 18 3.46 -6.94 1.98
CA GLU A 18 4.70 -7.65 2.29
C GLU A 18 4.77 -9.04 1.62
N HIS A 19 5.85 -9.30 0.89
CA HIS A 19 6.07 -10.54 0.14
C HIS A 19 7.55 -10.94 0.15
N SER A 20 7.84 -12.18 -0.29
CA SER A 20 9.20 -12.76 -0.29
C SER A 20 9.81 -12.89 -1.69
N PHE A 21 9.43 -11.98 -2.60
CA PHE A 21 9.83 -12.06 -4.01
C PHE A 21 11.03 -11.15 -4.22
N GLU A 22 12.21 -11.76 -4.22
CA GLU A 22 13.49 -11.07 -4.24
C GLU A 22 13.78 -10.37 -5.57
N GLU A 23 13.11 -10.77 -6.65
CA GLU A 23 13.19 -10.10 -7.94
C GLU A 23 12.83 -8.61 -7.86
N PHE A 24 11.93 -8.20 -6.96
CA PHE A 24 11.60 -6.79 -6.76
C PHE A 24 12.76 -6.02 -6.11
N ARG A 25 13.53 -6.65 -5.23
CA ARG A 25 14.72 -6.04 -4.64
C ARG A 25 15.88 -6.00 -5.62
N GLU A 26 16.11 -7.10 -6.33
CA GLU A 26 17.27 -7.27 -7.22
C GLU A 26 17.10 -6.49 -8.54
N GLU A 27 15.92 -6.54 -9.16
CA GLU A 27 15.67 -5.93 -10.47
C GLU A 27 15.13 -4.50 -10.36
N MET A 28 14.26 -4.23 -9.38
CA MET A 28 13.61 -2.92 -9.22
C MET A 28 14.28 -2.03 -8.16
N GLY A 29 15.28 -2.55 -7.45
CA GLY A 29 15.97 -1.83 -6.37
C GLY A 29 15.09 -1.58 -5.15
N ASP A 30 14.03 -2.37 -4.99
CA ASP A 30 13.09 -2.18 -3.89
C ASP A 30 13.71 -2.60 -2.56
N ILE A 31 13.95 -1.63 -1.69
CA ILE A 31 14.57 -1.85 -0.37
C ILE A 31 13.59 -2.58 0.56
N HIS A 32 12.28 -2.33 0.38
CA HIS A 32 11.23 -2.88 1.22
C HIS A 32 10.26 -3.66 0.35
N LEU A 33 10.28 -4.99 0.44
CA LEU A 33 9.40 -5.90 -0.33
C LEU A 33 7.93 -5.84 0.13
N GLY A 34 7.33 -4.65 0.06
CA GLY A 34 6.00 -4.31 0.53
C GLY A 34 5.88 -4.14 2.05
N PHE A 35 4.67 -3.79 2.47
CA PHE A 35 4.33 -3.61 3.89
C PHE A 35 3.10 -4.43 4.28
N LYS A 36 3.05 -4.84 5.56
CA LYS A 36 1.85 -5.43 6.14
C LYS A 36 0.72 -4.39 6.19
N PRO A 37 -0.50 -4.71 5.72
CA PRO A 37 -1.63 -3.77 5.77
C PRO A 37 -1.95 -3.24 7.17
N GLU A 38 -1.68 -4.03 8.21
CA GLU A 38 -1.85 -3.66 9.62
C GLU A 38 -0.88 -2.55 10.04
N PHE A 39 0.33 -2.56 9.50
CA PHE A 39 1.31 -1.50 9.72
C PHE A 39 0.85 -0.20 9.05
N ILE A 40 0.44 -0.28 7.78
CA ILE A 40 -0.10 0.86 7.04
C ILE A 40 -1.29 1.47 7.80
N ARG A 41 -2.19 0.63 8.32
CA ARG A 41 -3.36 1.04 9.12
C ARG A 41 -2.96 1.83 10.35
N LYS A 42 -2.07 1.26 11.16
CA LYS A 42 -1.59 1.88 12.39
C LYS A 42 -0.95 3.25 12.16
N ILE A 43 -0.26 3.44 11.03
CA ILE A 43 0.33 4.74 10.68
C ILE A 43 -0.73 5.70 10.15
N ALA A 44 -1.59 5.24 9.24
CA ALA A 44 -2.62 6.06 8.61
C ALA A 44 -3.60 6.68 9.62
N GLU A 45 -4.07 5.88 10.58
CA GLU A 45 -5.03 6.28 11.62
C GLU A 45 -4.49 7.36 12.57
N ARG A 46 -3.17 7.56 12.63
CA ARG A 46 -2.57 8.68 13.40
C ARG A 46 -2.78 10.03 12.75
N PHE A 47 -3.00 10.07 11.43
CA PHE A 47 -3.05 11.30 10.64
C PHE A 47 -4.39 11.56 9.99
N PHE A 48 -5.16 10.51 9.70
CA PHE A 48 -6.41 10.57 8.99
C PHE A 48 -7.56 10.07 9.86
N PRO A 49 -8.60 10.88 10.09
CA PRO A 49 -9.73 10.50 10.93
C PRO A 49 -10.57 9.36 10.32
N LYS A 50 -10.54 9.19 9.00
CA LYS A 50 -11.25 8.10 8.32
C LYS A 50 -10.30 7.38 7.38
N THR A 51 -10.07 6.10 7.68
CA THR A 51 -9.18 5.22 6.91
C THR A 51 -9.93 3.94 6.50
N SER A 52 -9.60 3.40 5.33
CA SER A 52 -9.99 2.04 4.94
C SER A 52 -8.84 1.41 4.20
N ILE A 53 -8.40 0.24 4.64
CA ILE A 53 -7.32 -0.51 3.99
C ILE A 53 -7.86 -1.86 3.62
N ARG A 54 -7.62 -2.25 2.37
CA ARG A 54 -8.09 -3.50 1.77
C ARG A 54 -6.96 -4.12 0.98
N LYS A 55 -6.91 -5.45 0.97
CA LYS A 55 -6.11 -6.20 0.02
C LYS A 55 -6.90 -6.38 -1.27
N ILE A 56 -6.22 -6.31 -2.41
CA ILE A 56 -6.77 -6.65 -3.71
C ILE A 56 -5.86 -7.66 -4.41
N LEU A 57 -6.43 -8.38 -5.39
CA LEU A 57 -5.71 -9.36 -6.18
C LEU A 57 -4.43 -8.76 -6.78
N GLY A 58 -3.36 -9.52 -6.61
CA GLY A 58 -2.00 -9.07 -6.85
C GLY A 58 -1.62 -8.97 -8.32
N ILE A 59 -0.54 -8.26 -8.57
CA ILE A 59 0.06 -8.17 -9.91
C ILE A 59 0.81 -9.48 -10.16
N CYS A 60 0.47 -10.18 -11.24
CA CYS A 60 1.23 -11.33 -11.69
C CYS A 60 2.46 -10.88 -12.47
N TYR A 61 3.62 -11.42 -12.13
CA TYR A 61 4.78 -11.28 -12.99
C TYR A 61 4.62 -12.23 -14.17
N LYS A 62 4.63 -11.73 -15.42
CA LYS A 62 4.30 -12.52 -16.63
C LYS A 62 5.12 -13.80 -16.80
N CYS A 63 6.31 -13.86 -16.19
CA CYS A 63 7.23 -15.00 -16.29
C CYS A 63 7.18 -15.94 -15.07
N SER A 64 6.29 -15.71 -14.09
CA SER A 64 6.14 -16.60 -12.94
C SER A 64 4.66 -16.87 -12.62
N SER A 65 4.37 -17.99 -11.96
CA SER A 65 3.05 -18.27 -11.37
C SER A 65 2.79 -17.50 -10.08
N ARG A 66 3.69 -16.58 -9.71
CA ARG A 66 3.63 -15.83 -8.46
C ARG A 66 2.87 -14.52 -8.67
N SER A 67 2.11 -14.13 -7.65
CA SER A 67 1.35 -12.88 -7.62
C SER A 67 1.63 -12.18 -6.31
N ALA A 68 2.03 -10.91 -6.37
CA ALA A 68 2.25 -10.08 -5.19
C ALA A 68 0.97 -9.30 -4.91
N GLU A 69 0.33 -9.56 -3.76
CA GLU A 69 -0.89 -8.87 -3.35
C GLU A 69 -0.66 -7.35 -3.26
N LEU A 70 -1.69 -6.57 -3.58
CA LEU A 70 -1.66 -5.12 -3.38
C LEU A 70 -2.51 -4.74 -2.17
N SER A 71 -2.05 -3.73 -1.45
CA SER A 71 -2.81 -3.01 -0.45
C SER A 71 -3.32 -1.69 -1.05
N VAL A 72 -4.58 -1.37 -0.78
CA VAL A 72 -5.19 -0.08 -1.14
C VAL A 72 -5.63 0.60 0.14
N ALA A 73 -5.05 1.75 0.43
CA ALA A 73 -5.37 2.60 1.56
C ALA A 73 -6.15 3.84 1.09
N TYR A 74 -7.41 3.93 1.51
CA TYR A 74 -8.26 5.11 1.35
C TYR A 74 -8.16 5.96 2.61
N LEU A 75 -7.65 7.18 2.45
CA LEU A 75 -7.37 8.13 3.53
C LEU A 75 -8.23 9.37 3.31
N THR A 76 -9.06 9.73 4.28
CA THR A 76 -10.02 10.84 4.15
C THR A 76 -9.86 11.82 5.31
N MET A 77 -9.77 13.11 4.99
CA MET A 77 -9.91 14.21 5.96
C MET A 77 -11.39 14.42 6.26
N LEU A 78 -11.72 14.83 7.50
CA LEU A 78 -13.06 15.29 7.84
C LEU A 78 -13.19 16.78 7.53
#